data_AF-A0A9P6Y3S5-F1
#
_entry.id   AF-A0A9P6Y3S5-F1
#
_cell.length_a   1.000
_cell.length_b   1.000
_cell.length_c   1.000
_cell.angle_alpha   90.00
_cell.angle_beta   90.00
_cell.angle_gamma   90.00
#
_symmetry.space_group_name_H-M   'P 1'
#
loop_
_entity.id
_entity.type
_entity.pdbx_description
1 polymer ?
#
loop_
_entity_poly.entity_id
_entity_poly.type
_entity_poly.pdbx_seq_one_letter_code
_entity_poly.pdbx_strand_id
1 'polypeptide(L)'
;MNDDTVVTNLSSNDGIEDEIFQFGLQCQYEHHAHIFIIAPDNPVWKSSFITDELKEIRDKNPHHLSPCSDILLNYFSIFTGLKTVDELIKQTRKRHFDFDSEFDLDWAQQSMQSTLRLFKSRYTPLTDQSEADIIRRI
;
A
#
# COMPACT_ATOMS: atom_id res chain seq x y z
N MET A 1 -13.74 -1.00 -28.34
CA MET A 1 -14.32 -0.02 -27.40
C MET A 1 -15.65 -0.60 -26.95
N ASN A 2 -15.66 -1.11 -25.71
CA ASN A 2 -16.76 -1.66 -24.91
C ASN A 2 -16.06 -2.58 -23.90
N ASP A 3 -16.11 -2.44 -22.60
CA ASP A 3 -16.42 -1.34 -21.69
C ASP A 3 -15.69 -1.83 -20.44
N ASP A 4 -14.61 -1.17 -20.03
CA ASP A 4 -13.89 -1.52 -18.81
C ASP A 4 -14.77 -1.06 -17.64
N THR A 5 -15.84 -1.80 -17.39
CA THR A 5 -16.74 -1.55 -16.27
C THR A 5 -15.94 -1.84 -15.01
N VAL A 6 -15.46 -0.78 -14.39
CA VAL A 6 -15.04 -0.72 -12.98
C VAL A 6 -16.03 -1.58 -12.18
N VAL A 7 -15.51 -2.49 -11.37
CA VAL A 7 -16.29 -3.53 -10.69
C VAL A 7 -17.13 -2.91 -9.58
N THR A 8 -18.30 -2.37 -9.94
CA THR A 8 -19.18 -1.66 -8.99
C THR A 8 -20.30 -2.54 -8.41
N ASN A 9 -20.66 -3.67 -9.05
CA ASN A 9 -21.89 -4.40 -8.69
C ASN A 9 -21.60 -5.84 -8.22
N LEU A 10 -22.09 -6.21 -7.04
CA LEU A 10 -22.23 -7.61 -6.60
C LEU A 10 -23.55 -8.17 -7.13
N SER A 11 -23.63 -9.49 -7.24
CA SER A 11 -24.86 -10.17 -7.68
C SER A 11 -26.05 -9.97 -6.75
N SER A 12 -25.84 -9.53 -5.51
CA SER A 12 -26.87 -9.26 -4.50
C SER A 12 -27.13 -7.79 -4.19
N ASN A 13 -26.26 -6.85 -4.58
CA ASN A 13 -26.41 -5.43 -4.24
C ASN A 13 -25.57 -4.50 -5.14
N ASP A 14 -26.11 -3.31 -5.45
CA ASP A 14 -25.54 -2.28 -6.34
C ASP A 14 -24.59 -1.29 -5.62
N GLY A 15 -23.98 -1.65 -4.48
CA GLY A 15 -23.35 -0.66 -3.59
C GLY A 15 -22.04 -1.04 -2.91
N ILE A 16 -21.13 -1.79 -3.56
CA ILE A 16 -19.82 -2.11 -2.95
C ILE A 16 -19.08 -0.82 -2.55
N GLU A 17 -18.99 0.12 -3.50
CA GLU A 17 -18.26 1.36 -3.30
C GLU A 17 -18.86 2.22 -2.19
N ASP A 18 -20.19 2.29 -2.12
CA ASP A 18 -20.89 3.03 -1.07
C ASP A 18 -20.64 2.43 0.32
N GLU A 19 -20.67 1.11 0.46
CA GLU A 19 -20.37 0.43 1.73
C GLU A 19 -18.91 0.62 2.15
N ILE A 20 -17.95 0.51 1.21
CA ILE A 20 -16.54 0.81 1.48
C ILE A 20 -16.39 2.27 1.91
N PHE A 21 -17.05 3.19 1.21
CA PHE A 21 -16.95 4.62 1.46
C PHE A 21 -17.51 4.96 2.85
N GLN A 22 -18.70 4.47 3.20
CA GLN A 22 -19.29 4.67 4.53
C GLN A 22 -18.42 4.07 5.63
N PHE A 23 -17.85 2.90 5.41
CA PHE A 23 -16.89 2.31 6.35
C PHE A 23 -15.63 3.18 6.49
N GLY A 24 -15.09 3.68 5.39
CA GLY A 24 -13.94 4.59 5.38
C GLY A 24 -14.20 5.87 6.19
N LEU A 25 -15.40 6.45 6.12
CA LEU A 25 -15.77 7.63 6.92
C LEU A 25 -15.79 7.36 8.43
N GLN A 26 -16.00 6.11 8.85
CA GLN A 26 -16.01 5.72 10.27
C GLN A 26 -14.62 5.38 10.82
N CYS A 27 -13.64 5.16 9.94
CA CYS A 27 -12.29 4.81 10.35
C CYS A 27 -11.60 5.98 11.04
N GLN A 28 -11.10 5.76 12.26
CA GLN A 28 -10.32 6.77 13.00
C GLN A 28 -8.93 7.00 12.40
N TYR A 29 -8.41 6.01 11.67
CA TYR A 29 -7.08 5.95 11.08
C TYR A 29 -7.19 5.53 9.61
N GLU A 30 -6.14 5.81 8.82
CA GLU A 30 -6.05 5.35 7.43
C GLU A 30 -6.30 3.83 7.35
N HIS A 31 -7.22 3.42 6.49
CA HIS A 31 -7.58 2.05 6.23
C HIS A 31 -7.60 1.81 4.72
N HIS A 32 -7.33 0.59 4.27
CA HIS A 32 -7.39 0.22 2.85
C HIS A 32 -8.71 0.58 2.14
N ALA A 33 -9.78 0.78 2.92
CA ALA A 33 -11.06 1.27 2.44
C ALA A 33 -10.99 2.67 1.82
N HIS A 34 -10.11 3.55 2.31
CA HIS A 34 -9.93 4.91 1.78
C HIS A 34 -9.42 4.94 0.34
N ILE A 35 -8.77 3.86 -0.10
CA ILE A 35 -8.30 3.65 -1.48
C ILE A 35 -9.08 2.55 -2.20
N PHE A 36 -10.29 2.21 -1.71
CA PHE A 36 -11.18 1.20 -2.29
C PHE A 36 -10.59 -0.21 -2.41
N ILE A 37 -9.65 -0.56 -1.52
CA ILE A 37 -9.09 -1.91 -1.43
C ILE A 37 -9.86 -2.71 -0.36
N ILE A 38 -10.51 -3.80 -0.79
CA ILE A 38 -11.15 -4.77 0.11
C ILE A 38 -10.24 -6.00 0.28
N ALA A 39 -9.95 -6.33 1.54
CA ALA A 39 -9.40 -7.63 1.93
C ALA A 39 -10.55 -8.51 2.46
N PRO A 40 -11.15 -9.42 1.65
CA PRO A 40 -12.40 -10.11 2.00
C PRO A 40 -12.29 -11.11 3.17
N ASP A 41 -11.07 -11.41 3.59
CA ASP A 41 -10.74 -12.21 4.78
C ASP A 41 -10.65 -11.38 6.07
N ASN A 42 -10.51 -10.05 5.96
CA ASN A 42 -10.47 -9.16 7.11
C ASN A 42 -11.85 -9.17 7.81
N PRO A 43 -11.93 -9.51 9.11
CA PRO A 43 -13.19 -9.61 9.85
C PRO A 43 -14.04 -8.33 9.84
N VAL A 44 -13.43 -7.17 9.61
CA VAL A 44 -14.11 -5.87 9.62
C VAL A 44 -15.28 -5.80 8.63
N TRP A 45 -15.14 -6.50 7.50
CA TRP A 45 -16.12 -6.50 6.41
C TRP A 45 -17.34 -7.38 6.67
N LYS A 46 -17.33 -8.24 7.71
CA LYS A 46 -18.48 -9.07 8.10
C LYS A 46 -19.68 -8.24 8.59
N SER A 47 -19.43 -6.98 8.93
CA SER A 47 -20.48 -6.03 9.33
C SER A 47 -21.15 -5.33 8.14
N SER A 48 -20.46 -5.24 7.00
CA SER A 48 -20.92 -4.53 5.78
C SER A 48 -21.37 -5.48 4.67
N PHE A 49 -20.87 -6.71 4.63
CA PHE A 49 -21.14 -7.68 3.56
C PHE A 49 -21.55 -9.04 4.12
N ILE A 50 -22.48 -9.72 3.43
CA ILE A 50 -22.84 -11.10 3.76
C ILE A 50 -21.76 -12.09 3.29
N THR A 51 -21.82 -13.32 3.78
CA THR A 51 -20.79 -14.34 3.47
C THR A 51 -20.69 -14.63 1.97
N ASP A 52 -21.81 -14.65 1.26
CA ASP A 52 -21.84 -14.90 -0.18
C ASP A 52 -21.24 -13.74 -0.99
N GLU A 53 -21.42 -12.50 -0.54
CA GLU A 53 -20.81 -11.29 -1.12
C GLU A 53 -19.30 -11.28 -0.94
N LEU A 54 -18.82 -11.59 0.26
CA LEU A 54 -17.39 -11.72 0.54
C LEU A 54 -16.75 -12.88 -0.24
N LYS A 55 -17.54 -13.91 -0.56
CA LYS A 55 -17.10 -14.99 -1.44
C LYS A 55 -17.03 -14.51 -2.89
N GLU A 56 -18.04 -13.78 -3.37
CA GLU A 56 -18.00 -13.18 -4.71
C GLU A 56 -16.79 -12.25 -4.86
N ILE A 57 -16.55 -11.31 -3.93
CA ILE A 57 -15.41 -10.39 -3.97
C ILE A 57 -14.08 -11.15 -4.05
N ARG A 58 -13.94 -12.24 -3.31
CA ARG A 58 -12.74 -13.09 -3.30
C ARG A 58 -12.52 -13.82 -4.63
N ASP A 59 -13.61 -14.36 -5.18
CA ASP A 59 -13.56 -15.19 -6.37
C ASP A 59 -13.51 -14.33 -7.65
N LYS A 60 -13.89 -13.04 -7.56
CA LYS A 60 -13.91 -12.08 -8.67
C LYS A 60 -12.51 -11.57 -8.97
N ASN A 61 -11.89 -12.25 -9.94
CA ASN A 61 -10.70 -11.84 -10.68
C ASN A 61 -9.57 -11.26 -9.80
N PRO A 62 -8.87 -12.09 -9.01
CA PRO A 62 -7.66 -11.63 -8.34
C PRO A 62 -6.72 -11.09 -9.42
N HIS A 63 -6.51 -9.78 -9.45
CA HIS A 63 -5.43 -9.21 -10.25
C HIS A 63 -4.15 -9.81 -9.70
N HIS A 64 -3.60 -10.79 -10.43
CA HIS A 64 -2.35 -11.41 -10.09
C HIS A 64 -1.28 -10.33 -10.18
N LEU A 65 -0.95 -9.76 -9.02
CA LEU A 65 0.24 -8.93 -8.90
C LEU A 65 1.42 -9.77 -9.34
N SER A 66 2.19 -9.24 -10.28
CA SER A 66 3.43 -9.89 -10.67
C SER A 66 4.32 -10.03 -9.44
N PRO A 67 5.00 -11.17 -9.26
CA PRO A 67 5.93 -11.33 -8.15
C PRO A 67 7.00 -10.24 -8.22
N CYS A 68 7.46 -9.80 -7.05
CA CYS A 68 8.58 -8.86 -6.96
C CYS A 68 9.80 -9.43 -7.71
N SER A 69 10.46 -8.61 -8.52
CA SER A 69 11.60 -9.07 -9.33
C SER A 69 12.77 -9.49 -8.44
N ASP A 70 13.51 -10.51 -8.85
CA ASP A 70 14.70 -10.97 -8.13
C ASP A 70 15.76 -9.87 -7.97
N ILE A 71 15.83 -8.95 -8.93
CA ILE A 71 16.71 -7.78 -8.90
C ILE A 71 16.39 -6.90 -7.70
N LEU A 72 15.10 -6.57 -7.50
CA LEU A 72 14.65 -5.78 -6.36
C LEU A 72 14.81 -6.54 -5.04
N LEU A 73 14.47 -7.83 -5.00
CA LEU A 73 14.66 -8.66 -3.81
C LEU A 73 16.13 -8.70 -3.40
N ASN A 74 17.05 -8.89 -4.35
CA ASN A 74 18.48 -8.86 -4.11
C ASN A 74 18.94 -7.48 -3.63
N TYR A 75 18.42 -6.39 -4.20
CA TYR A 75 18.71 -5.04 -3.74
C TYR A 75 18.28 -4.83 -2.27
N PHE A 76 17.04 -5.19 -1.93
CA PHE A 76 16.53 -5.06 -0.57
C PHE A 76 17.29 -5.93 0.42
N SER A 77 17.78 -7.09 -0.01
CA SER A 77 18.57 -8.00 0.84
C SER A 77 19.84 -7.34 1.40
N ILE A 78 20.40 -6.35 0.71
CA ILE A 78 21.61 -5.63 1.12
C ILE A 78 21.39 -4.81 2.40
N PHE A 79 20.13 -4.43 2.68
CA PHE A 79 19.77 -3.69 3.88
C PHE A 79 19.44 -4.61 5.06
N THR A 80 19.28 -5.92 4.82
CA THR A 80 19.02 -6.90 5.85
C THR A 80 20.17 -6.92 6.85
N GLY A 81 19.85 -6.68 8.12
CA GLY A 81 20.82 -6.69 9.22
C GLY A 81 21.33 -5.31 9.63
N LEU A 82 21.08 -4.26 8.86
CA LEU A 82 21.35 -2.88 9.29
C LEU A 82 20.39 -2.49 10.42
N LYS A 83 20.90 -1.88 11.50
CA LYS A 83 20.14 -1.66 12.74
C LYS A 83 19.83 -0.19 13.00
N THR A 84 20.52 0.71 12.31
CA THR A 84 20.37 2.15 12.51
C THR A 84 19.97 2.87 11.23
N VAL A 85 19.24 3.98 11.40
CA VAL A 85 18.84 4.85 10.28
C VAL A 85 20.07 5.40 9.55
N ASP A 86 21.14 5.73 10.27
CA ASP A 86 22.36 6.25 9.65
C ASP A 86 23.08 5.17 8.82
N GLU A 87 23.06 3.89 9.23
CA GLU A 87 23.56 2.78 8.41
C GLU A 87 22.74 2.61 7.13
N LEU A 88 21.41 2.69 7.21
CA LEU A 88 20.52 2.62 6.06
C LEU A 88 20.79 3.77 5.08
N ILE A 89 20.89 5.01 5.57
CA ILE A 89 21.22 6.19 4.75
C ILE A 89 22.60 6.06 4.12
N LYS A 90 23.59 5.57 4.86
CA LYS A 90 24.93 5.35 4.31
C LYS A 90 24.89 4.29 3.20
N GLN A 91 24.14 3.22 3.40
CA GLN A 91 23.99 2.14 2.43
C GLN A 91 23.31 2.61 1.15
N THR A 92 22.22 3.38 1.23
CA THR A 92 21.52 3.91 0.05
C THR A 92 22.37 4.91 -0.74
N ARG A 93 23.46 5.45 -0.19
CA ARG A 93 24.35 6.40 -0.88
C ARG A 93 25.62 5.77 -1.48
N LYS A 94 25.86 4.47 -1.26
CA LYS A 94 27.09 3.79 -1.73
C LYS A 94 27.18 3.65 -3.25
N ARG A 95 26.03 3.54 -3.90
CA ARG A 95 25.91 3.36 -5.34
C ARG A 95 24.83 4.30 -5.85
N HIS A 96 25.05 4.85 -7.02
CA HIS A 96 24.02 5.52 -7.80
C HIS A 96 23.57 4.55 -8.90
N PHE A 97 22.26 4.45 -9.10
CA PHE A 97 21.67 3.70 -10.21
C PHE A 97 21.29 4.68 -11.30
N ASP A 98 21.50 4.28 -12.55
CA ASP A 98 21.11 5.07 -13.70
C ASP A 98 19.62 4.88 -13.99
N PHE A 99 18.89 5.98 -14.17
CA PHE A 99 17.43 5.94 -14.34
C PHE A 99 17.00 5.20 -15.62
N ASP A 100 17.73 5.37 -16.71
CA ASP A 100 17.36 4.81 -18.01
C ASP A 100 17.65 3.31 -18.11
N SER A 101 18.73 2.84 -17.48
CA SER A 101 19.19 1.45 -17.56
C SER A 101 18.87 0.60 -16.33
N GLU A 102 18.69 1.21 -15.16
CA GLU A 102 18.46 0.54 -13.87
C GLU A 102 17.23 1.12 -13.14
N PHE A 103 16.20 1.48 -13.91
CA PHE A 103 14.99 2.17 -13.45
C PHE A 103 14.43 1.64 -12.11
N ASP A 104 14.17 0.33 -12.00
CA ASP A 104 13.58 -0.25 -10.79
C ASP A 104 14.45 -0.01 -9.54
N LEU A 105 15.77 -0.11 -9.70
CA LEU A 105 16.74 0.06 -8.61
C LEU A 105 16.91 1.53 -8.23
N ASP A 106 16.94 2.42 -9.22
CA ASP A 106 16.96 3.86 -8.98
C ASP A 106 15.69 4.31 -8.25
N TRP A 107 14.52 3.89 -8.74
CA TRP A 107 13.24 4.22 -8.13
C TRP A 107 13.13 3.69 -6.69
N ALA A 108 13.53 2.43 -6.45
CA ALA A 108 13.56 1.86 -5.11
C ALA A 108 14.52 2.62 -4.18
N GLN A 109 15.70 3.00 -4.68
CA GLN A 109 16.68 3.77 -3.92
C GLN A 109 16.16 5.17 -3.54
N GLN A 110 15.59 5.90 -4.49
CA GLN A 110 15.02 7.23 -4.25
C GLN A 110 13.86 7.16 -3.23
N SER A 111 13.02 6.14 -3.34
CA SER A 111 11.92 5.89 -2.40
C SER A 111 12.45 5.64 -0.99
N MET A 112 13.45 4.76 -0.82
CA MET A 112 14.08 4.52 0.49
C MET A 112 14.72 5.78 1.06
N GLN A 113 15.47 6.54 0.26
CA GLN A 113 16.11 7.78 0.73
C GLN A 113 15.08 8.82 1.19
N SER A 114 13.98 8.95 0.47
CA SER A 114 12.89 9.86 0.82
C SER A 114 12.23 9.45 2.14
N THR A 115 11.88 8.18 2.29
CA THR A 115 11.31 7.64 3.54
C THR A 115 12.24 7.82 4.73
N LEU A 116 13.54 7.51 4.58
CA LEU A 116 14.53 7.71 5.65
C LEU A 116 14.69 9.18 6.04
N ARG A 117 14.58 10.11 5.08
CA ARG A 117 14.61 11.55 5.34
C ARG A 117 13.39 12.01 6.14
N LEU A 118 12.19 11.59 5.74
CA LEU A 118 10.94 11.89 6.43
C LEU A 118 10.93 11.35 7.86
N PHE A 119 11.46 10.14 8.03
CA PHE A 119 11.63 9.53 9.34
C PHE A 119 12.57 10.36 10.22
N LYS A 120 13.75 10.72 9.70
CA LYS A 120 14.76 11.49 10.44
C LYS A 120 14.28 12.89 10.79
N SER A 121 13.44 13.50 9.95
CA SER A 121 12.80 14.79 10.24
C SER A 121 11.60 14.68 11.20
N ARG A 122 11.30 13.48 11.73
CA ARG A 122 10.14 13.20 12.60
C ARG A 122 8.79 13.52 11.94
N TYR A 123 8.76 13.51 10.61
CA TYR A 123 7.53 13.73 9.85
C TYR A 123 6.65 12.47 9.85
N THR A 124 7.29 11.30 9.75
CA THR A 124 6.68 9.96 9.91
C THR A 124 7.19 9.31 11.20
N PRO A 125 6.76 9.76 12.39
CA PRO A 125 7.15 9.12 13.64
C PRO A 125 6.59 7.69 13.71
N LEU A 126 7.35 6.73 14.25
CA LEU A 126 6.88 5.37 14.61
C LEU A 126 5.97 5.38 15.86
N THR A 127 5.18 6.43 16.02
CA THR A 127 4.09 6.49 17.00
C THR A 127 2.85 5.89 16.34
N ASP A 128 1.78 5.65 17.12
CA ASP A 128 0.47 5.19 16.63
C ASP A 128 -0.27 6.25 15.77
N GLN A 129 0.46 7.00 14.95
CA GLN A 129 -0.05 8.05 14.07
C GLN A 129 -0.27 7.46 12.68
N SER A 130 -1.52 7.56 12.24
CA SER A 130 -1.91 7.23 10.87
C SER A 130 -1.46 8.31 9.89
N GLU A 131 -1.47 8.01 8.59
CA GLU A 131 -1.17 8.98 7.53
C GLU A 131 -2.06 10.24 7.62
N ALA A 132 -3.33 10.07 8.01
CA ALA A 132 -4.26 11.17 8.29
C ALA A 132 -3.79 12.11 9.41
N ASP A 133 -3.10 11.60 10.44
CA ASP A 133 -2.52 12.42 11.52
C ASP A 133 -1.32 13.25 11.04
N ILE A 134 -0.65 12.79 9.99
CA ILE A 134 0.49 13.47 9.36
C ILE A 134 -0.01 14.58 8.42
N ILE A 135 -1.06 14.31 7.62
CA ILE A 135 -1.63 15.28 6.67
C ILE A 135 -2.27 16.49 7.40
N ARG A 136 -2.86 16.29 8.58
CA ARG A 136 -3.45 17.38 9.39
C ARG A 136 -2.45 18.36 10.01
N ARG A 137 -1.13 18.13 9.91
CA ARG A 137 -0.11 19.03 10.46
C ARG A 137 0.22 20.23 9.56
N ILE A 138 -0.33 20.28 8.34
CA ILE A 138 -0.07 21.30 7.33
C ILE A 138 -1.16 22.38 7.37
#